data_AF-A0A2E3NJK5-F1
#
_entry.id   AF-A0A2E3NJK5-F1
#
_cell.length_a   1.000
_cell.length_b   1.000
_cell.length_c   1.000
_cell.angle_alpha   90.00
_cell.angle_beta   90.00
_cell.angle_gamma   90.00
#
_symmetry.space_group_name_H-M   'P 1'
#
loop_
_entity.id
_entity.type
_entity.pdbx_description
1 polymer ?
#
loop_
_entity_poly.entity_id
_entity_poly.type
_entity_poly.pdbx_seq_one_letter_code
_entity_poly.pdbx_strand_id
1 'polypeptide(L)'
;MHHVSSGARRRGAGVSHPRARREEDGRARTSARALSGRGLAPLRVRAEDRRRGDRRERRGLHAHRSQSALRDDRCRTRAERREALASSRARPGSAVSDALDTLRALHAEIDRKASRLAERHADRLECGRGCAGCCLDGLTVRAVEAERIRSAHGTLLREDQPGPEGACAFLNGEGACRIYADRPAVCRSQGLPLRVLFENDEGDIEERRDICPLNEVEGEPLDALEEDACWLVGPFELRLEAIDEAFAEEEAPRVALRSLFESR
;
A
#
# COMPACT_ATOMS: atom_id res chain seq x y z
N MET A 1 40.87 5.08 76.57
CA MET A 1 40.34 3.69 76.50
C MET A 1 39.54 3.61 75.20
N HIS A 2 40.16 3.34 74.06
CA HIS A 2 40.62 2.04 73.50
C HIS A 2 39.54 1.32 72.65
N HIS A 3 39.98 0.87 71.46
CA HIS A 3 39.39 -0.07 70.48
C HIS A 3 38.34 0.51 69.51
N VAL A 4 38.46 0.50 68.17
CA VAL A 4 39.14 -0.32 67.12
C VAL A 4 38.74 -1.80 67.07
N SER A 5 38.34 -2.24 65.86
CA SER A 5 38.15 -3.61 65.32
C SER A 5 36.70 -4.08 65.24
N SER A 6 36.24 -4.86 64.25
CA SER A 6 36.85 -5.52 63.08
C SER A 6 35.68 -6.06 62.22
N GLY A 7 35.95 -6.39 60.95
CA GLY A 7 34.96 -6.79 59.97
C GLY A 7 34.51 -8.25 60.00
N ALA A 8 33.68 -8.61 59.03
CA ALA A 8 33.50 -9.99 58.58
C ALA A 8 33.19 -10.05 57.08
N ARG A 9 34.09 -10.71 56.35
CA ARG A 9 33.99 -11.10 54.94
C ARG A 9 33.21 -12.42 54.81
N ARG A 10 32.41 -12.59 53.76
CA ARG A 10 32.16 -13.87 53.06
C ARG A 10 31.99 -13.55 51.56
N ARG A 11 32.92 -13.96 50.69
CA ARG A 11 32.91 -15.21 49.86
C ARG A 11 31.56 -15.36 49.15
N GLY A 12 31.40 -15.31 47.83
CA GLY A 12 32.27 -15.71 46.72
C GLY A 12 31.64 -16.92 46.03
N ALA A 13 31.09 -16.75 44.83
CA ALA A 13 30.82 -17.82 43.87
C ALA A 13 30.66 -17.19 42.47
N GLY A 14 31.69 -17.34 41.64
CA GLY A 14 31.60 -17.16 40.19
C GLY A 14 31.42 -18.51 39.52
N VAL A 15 30.74 -18.52 38.36
CA VAL A 15 30.81 -19.58 37.34
C VAL A 15 30.54 -18.86 36.00
N SER A 16 31.56 -18.47 35.24
CA SER A 16 32.22 -19.22 34.16
C SER A 16 31.42 -19.31 32.85
N HIS A 17 31.82 -18.47 31.87
CA HIS A 17 31.65 -18.70 30.43
C HIS A 17 32.40 -19.97 29.97
N PRO A 18 31.95 -20.61 28.88
CA PRO A 18 32.85 -21.28 27.96
C PRO A 18 32.92 -20.53 26.61
N ARG A 19 34.16 -20.34 26.16
CA ARG A 19 34.53 -19.83 24.83
C ARG A 19 34.40 -20.91 23.75
N ALA A 20 34.09 -20.42 22.55
CA ALA A 20 34.28 -20.93 21.20
C ALA A 20 35.22 -22.13 20.96
N ARG A 21 34.91 -22.91 19.91
CA ARG A 21 35.88 -23.35 18.89
C ARG A 21 35.23 -24.00 17.65
N ARG A 22 35.82 -23.62 16.49
CA ARG A 22 36.13 -24.38 15.27
C ARG A 22 35.12 -24.41 14.09
N GLU A 23 35.56 -23.68 13.05
CA GLU A 23 35.65 -24.00 11.62
C GLU A 23 35.54 -25.49 11.25
N GLU A 24 34.87 -25.79 10.13
CA GLU A 24 35.46 -26.57 9.02
C GLU A 24 34.63 -26.52 7.72
N ASP A 25 35.37 -26.57 6.62
CA ASP A 25 35.01 -26.54 5.20
C ASP A 25 34.09 -27.68 4.72
N GLY A 26 33.38 -27.42 3.61
CA GLY A 26 32.63 -28.45 2.89
C GLY A 26 32.23 -28.07 1.46
N ARG A 27 33.21 -28.00 0.55
CA ARG A 27 32.97 -27.94 -0.91
C ARG A 27 32.49 -29.29 -1.46
N ALA A 28 31.67 -29.17 -2.50
CA ALA A 28 31.45 -30.07 -3.64
C ALA A 28 30.55 -31.31 -3.46
N ARG A 29 29.49 -31.36 -4.29
CA ARG A 29 29.37 -32.37 -5.37
C ARG A 29 28.28 -31.98 -6.38
N THR A 30 28.73 -31.87 -7.62
CA THR A 30 27.96 -31.98 -8.85
C THR A 30 27.34 -33.38 -8.97
N SER A 31 26.14 -33.48 -9.55
CA SER A 31 25.84 -34.52 -10.55
C SER A 31 24.49 -34.29 -11.21
N ALA A 32 24.53 -34.31 -12.54
CA ALA A 32 23.43 -34.25 -13.46
C ALA A 32 22.50 -35.46 -13.38
N ARG A 33 21.23 -35.28 -13.74
CA ARG A 33 20.53 -36.27 -14.58
C ARG A 33 19.33 -35.67 -15.32
N ALA A 34 19.43 -35.78 -16.64
CA ALA A 34 18.40 -35.54 -17.63
C ALA A 34 17.32 -36.62 -17.58
N LEU A 35 16.06 -36.23 -17.78
CA LEU A 35 14.96 -37.03 -18.35
C LEU A 35 13.99 -36.02 -19.00
N SER A 36 14.06 -35.76 -20.31
CA SER A 36 13.37 -36.50 -21.38
C SER A 36 11.84 -36.52 -21.27
N GLY A 37 11.18 -35.76 -22.15
CA GLY A 37 10.16 -36.34 -23.02
C GLY A 37 8.76 -35.74 -22.97
N ARG A 38 8.20 -35.62 -24.19
CA ARG A 38 6.78 -35.45 -24.58
C ARG A 38 6.33 -33.98 -24.56
N GLY A 39 6.04 -33.29 -25.67
CA GLY A 39 5.51 -33.74 -26.95
C GLY A 39 4.00 -33.52 -26.96
N LEU A 40 3.56 -32.30 -27.31
CA LEU A 40 2.17 -32.01 -27.69
C LEU A 40 2.16 -31.00 -28.85
N ALA A 41 1.56 -31.44 -29.96
CA ALA A 41 1.33 -30.68 -31.17
C ALA A 41 0.15 -29.70 -31.01
N PRO A 42 0.04 -28.66 -31.86
CA PRO A 42 -0.93 -27.58 -31.68
C PRO A 42 -2.33 -27.97 -32.19
N LEU A 43 -3.34 -27.72 -31.36
CA LEU A 43 -4.75 -27.73 -31.77
C LEU A 43 -5.06 -26.48 -32.59
N ARG A 44 -5.29 -26.68 -33.89
CA ARG A 44 -5.92 -25.71 -34.79
C ARG A 44 -7.43 -25.72 -34.55
N VAL A 45 -8.04 -24.55 -34.34
CA VAL A 45 -9.48 -24.36 -34.53
C VAL A 45 -9.65 -23.33 -35.65
N ARG A 46 -10.34 -23.74 -36.72
CA ARG A 46 -10.74 -22.88 -37.83
C ARG A 46 -12.14 -22.30 -37.57
N ALA A 47 -12.25 -21.03 -37.94
CA ALA A 47 -13.36 -20.21 -38.45
C ALA A 47 -14.80 -20.77 -38.52
N GLU A 48 -15.76 -19.88 -38.24
CA GLU A 48 -16.92 -19.44 -39.07
C GLU A 48 -17.91 -18.73 -38.12
N ASP A 49 -18.12 -17.42 -38.17
CA ASP A 49 -18.89 -16.59 -39.14
C ASP A 49 -20.39 -16.95 -39.30
N ARG A 50 -21.19 -15.89 -39.34
CA ARG A 50 -22.64 -15.77 -39.65
C ARG A 50 -23.62 -15.93 -38.47
N ARG A 51 -24.34 -14.85 -38.14
CA ARG A 51 -25.59 -14.45 -38.84
C ARG A 51 -26.13 -13.09 -38.37
N ARG A 52 -26.57 -12.34 -39.38
CA ARG A 52 -27.45 -11.15 -39.36
C ARG A 52 -28.89 -11.51 -38.96
N GLY A 53 -29.61 -10.53 -38.42
CA GLY A 53 -31.08 -10.45 -38.32
C GLY A 53 -31.45 -9.30 -37.38
N ASP A 54 -31.55 -8.06 -37.84
CA ASP A 54 -32.64 -7.39 -38.57
C ASP A 54 -33.81 -6.88 -37.69
N ARG A 55 -33.93 -5.54 -37.71
CA ARG A 55 -35.12 -4.68 -37.68
C ARG A 55 -36.27 -4.88 -36.67
N ARG A 56 -36.48 -3.76 -35.97
CA ARG A 56 -37.71 -2.92 -35.91
C ARG A 56 -38.78 -3.20 -34.83
N GLU A 57 -39.14 -2.05 -34.24
CA GLU A 57 -40.48 -1.61 -33.83
C GLU A 57 -41.06 -2.06 -32.49
N ARG A 58 -41.08 -1.09 -31.56
CA ARG A 58 -42.22 -0.64 -30.73
C ARG A 58 -41.82 0.74 -30.16
N ARG A 59 -42.27 1.88 -30.71
CA ARG A 59 -43.51 2.61 -30.31
C ARG A 59 -43.91 2.26 -28.87
N GLY A 60 -43.89 3.14 -27.88
CA GLY A 60 -44.06 4.58 -27.84
C GLY A 60 -44.97 4.83 -26.63
N LEU A 61 -44.43 5.38 -25.54
CA LEU A 61 -45.22 5.90 -24.43
C LEU A 61 -44.64 7.26 -24.06
N HIS A 62 -45.43 8.28 -24.38
CA HIS A 62 -45.17 9.68 -24.14
C HIS A 62 -45.11 9.96 -22.63
N ALA A 63 -43.92 10.33 -22.13
CA ALA A 63 -43.81 11.17 -20.95
C ALA A 63 -43.46 12.58 -21.43
N HIS A 64 -44.46 13.47 -21.39
CA HIS A 64 -44.32 14.89 -21.65
C HIS A 64 -43.37 15.52 -20.62
N ARG A 65 -42.05 15.47 -20.87
CA ARG A 65 -41.14 16.50 -20.37
C ARG A 65 -41.15 17.63 -21.39
N SER A 66 -41.73 18.76 -20.98
CA SER A 66 -41.75 20.01 -21.72
C SER A 66 -40.39 20.30 -22.35
N GLN A 67 -40.38 20.48 -23.67
CA GLN A 67 -39.20 20.86 -24.45
C GLN A 67 -38.68 22.28 -24.12
N SER A 68 -39.17 22.89 -23.04
CA SER A 68 -38.75 24.21 -22.56
C SER A 68 -37.46 24.15 -21.72
N ALA A 69 -37.19 23.06 -20.99
CA ALA A 69 -36.05 22.99 -20.07
C ALA A 69 -34.67 22.75 -20.75
N LEU A 70 -34.64 22.39 -22.03
CA LEU A 70 -33.37 22.14 -22.78
C LEU A 70 -33.02 23.25 -23.78
N ARG A 71 -33.82 24.32 -23.85
CA ARG A 71 -33.58 25.48 -24.73
C ARG A 71 -33.05 26.72 -24.00
N ASP A 72 -33.09 26.75 -22.66
CA ASP A 72 -32.68 27.92 -21.86
C ASP A 72 -31.17 28.07 -21.61
N ASP A 73 -30.35 27.08 -21.99
CA ASP A 73 -28.92 27.12 -21.64
C ASP A 73 -28.06 27.99 -22.59
N ARG A 74 -28.65 28.43 -23.71
CA ARG A 74 -28.02 29.33 -24.69
C ARG A 74 -28.25 30.81 -24.44
N CYS A 75 -29.13 31.17 -23.49
CA CYS A 75 -29.48 32.56 -23.22
C CYS A 75 -28.95 33.11 -21.89
N ARG A 76 -28.13 32.34 -21.16
CA ARG A 76 -27.47 32.86 -19.95
C ARG A 76 -26.38 33.83 -20.36
N THR A 77 -26.53 35.07 -19.93
CA THR A 77 -25.53 36.13 -20.08
C THR A 77 -24.21 35.70 -19.43
N ARG A 78 -23.11 36.33 -19.86
CA ARG A 78 -21.79 36.11 -19.23
C ARG A 78 -21.81 36.38 -17.72
N ALA A 79 -22.71 37.26 -17.25
CA ALA A 79 -22.93 37.53 -15.84
C ALA A 79 -23.60 36.35 -15.13
N GLU A 80 -24.72 35.84 -15.65
CA GLU A 80 -25.44 34.71 -15.06
C GLU A 80 -24.64 33.39 -15.10
N ARG A 81 -23.81 33.20 -16.13
CA ARG A 81 -22.84 32.10 -16.17
C ARG A 81 -21.76 32.26 -15.10
N ARG A 82 -21.24 33.46 -14.89
CA ARG A 82 -20.27 33.75 -13.82
C ARG A 82 -20.88 33.59 -12.44
N GLU A 83 -22.15 33.95 -12.26
CA GLU A 83 -22.89 33.78 -11.01
C GLU A 83 -23.19 32.31 -10.71
N ALA A 84 -23.56 31.52 -11.73
CA ALA A 84 -23.72 30.07 -11.59
C ALA A 84 -22.39 29.36 -11.30
N LEU A 85 -21.28 29.78 -11.93
CA LEU A 85 -19.92 29.30 -11.64
C LEU A 85 -19.45 29.74 -10.25
N ALA A 86 -19.81 30.95 -9.81
CA ALA A 86 -19.51 31.46 -8.46
C ALA A 86 -20.33 30.75 -7.37
N SER A 87 -21.58 30.37 -7.67
CA SER A 87 -22.45 29.57 -6.80
C SER A 87 -22.09 28.07 -6.81
N SER A 88 -21.39 27.61 -7.85
CA SER A 88 -20.77 26.29 -7.98
C SER A 88 -19.36 26.20 -7.37
N ARG A 89 -18.84 27.27 -6.74
CA ARG A 89 -17.62 27.15 -5.93
C ARG A 89 -17.89 26.08 -4.88
N ALA A 90 -17.16 24.97 -4.99
CA ALA A 90 -17.19 23.87 -4.04
C ALA A 90 -17.19 24.47 -2.63
N ARG A 91 -18.17 24.09 -1.80
CA ARG A 91 -18.11 24.41 -0.38
C ARG A 91 -16.78 23.84 0.13
N PRO A 92 -16.07 24.48 1.06
CA PRO A 92 -14.83 23.91 1.60
C PRO A 92 -15.02 22.46 2.12
N GLY A 93 -16.21 22.13 2.63
CA GLY A 93 -16.58 20.75 2.97
C GLY A 93 -16.76 19.78 1.78
N SER A 94 -17.07 20.25 0.57
CA SER A 94 -17.07 19.38 -0.62
C SER A 94 -15.67 19.07 -1.13
N ALA A 95 -14.73 20.02 -1.11
CA ALA A 95 -13.35 19.74 -1.55
C ALA A 95 -12.66 18.66 -0.68
N VAL A 96 -12.84 18.75 0.64
CA VAL A 96 -12.36 17.73 1.59
C VAL A 96 -13.03 16.36 1.34
N SER A 97 -14.35 16.33 1.15
CA SER A 97 -15.06 15.08 0.83
C SER A 97 -14.59 14.48 -0.50
N ASP A 98 -14.42 15.31 -1.53
CA ASP A 98 -13.99 14.91 -2.86
C ASP A 98 -12.56 14.33 -2.83
N ALA A 99 -11.65 14.92 -2.05
CA ALA A 99 -10.30 14.39 -1.85
C ALA A 99 -10.32 13.03 -1.15
N LEU A 100 -11.15 12.86 -0.12
CA LEU A 100 -11.30 11.58 0.58
C LEU A 100 -11.93 10.49 -0.32
N ASP A 101 -12.89 10.86 -1.18
CA ASP A 101 -13.45 9.96 -2.18
C ASP A 101 -12.42 9.56 -3.24
N THR A 102 -11.61 10.52 -3.69
CA THR A 102 -10.52 10.27 -4.64
C THR A 102 -9.47 9.36 -4.03
N LEU A 103 -9.11 9.56 -2.75
CA LEU A 103 -8.22 8.67 -2.00
C LEU A 103 -8.78 7.25 -1.89
N ARG A 104 -10.09 7.10 -1.61
CA ARG A 104 -10.74 5.78 -1.58
C ARG A 104 -10.64 5.08 -2.94
N ALA A 105 -10.85 5.81 -4.03
CA ALA A 105 -10.71 5.26 -5.38
C ALA A 105 -9.25 4.85 -5.69
N LEU A 106 -8.26 5.66 -5.28
CA LEU A 106 -6.84 5.34 -5.39
C LEU A 106 -6.49 4.06 -4.62
N HIS A 107 -6.92 3.94 -3.36
CA HIS A 107 -6.71 2.74 -2.55
C HIS A 107 -7.33 1.50 -3.18
N ALA A 108 -8.56 1.58 -3.70
CA ALA A 108 -9.20 0.46 -4.39
C ALA A 108 -8.46 0.04 -5.67
N GLU A 109 -7.83 0.98 -6.38
CA GLU A 109 -6.97 0.68 -7.51
C GLU A 109 -5.67 -0.01 -7.08
N ILE A 110 -5.01 0.52 -6.05
CA ILE A 110 -3.82 -0.08 -5.45
C ILE A 110 -4.12 -1.52 -5.02
N ASP A 111 -5.20 -1.74 -4.27
CA ASP A 111 -5.60 -3.07 -3.79
C ASP A 111 -5.82 -4.05 -4.95
N ARG A 112 -6.50 -3.63 -6.03
CA ARG A 112 -6.70 -4.48 -7.20
C ARG A 112 -5.39 -4.87 -7.88
N LYS A 113 -4.46 -3.92 -8.04
CA LYS A 113 -3.16 -4.19 -8.68
C LYS A 113 -2.28 -5.04 -7.77
N ALA A 114 -2.22 -4.71 -6.48
CA ALA A 114 -1.49 -5.45 -5.46
C ALA A 114 -1.98 -6.89 -5.34
N SER A 115 -3.30 -7.11 -5.36
CA SER A 115 -3.88 -8.46 -5.27
C SER A 115 -3.47 -9.33 -6.46
N ARG A 116 -3.47 -8.79 -7.70
CA ARG A 116 -3.03 -9.53 -8.89
C ARG A 116 -1.55 -9.92 -8.82
N LEU A 117 -0.71 -9.01 -8.31
CA LEU A 117 0.71 -9.31 -8.10
C LEU A 117 0.90 -10.34 -6.98
N ALA A 118 0.14 -10.22 -5.89
CA ALA A 118 0.17 -11.20 -4.81
C ALA A 118 -0.25 -12.60 -5.28
N GLU A 119 -1.26 -12.71 -6.13
CA GLU A 119 -1.66 -13.98 -6.76
C GLU A 119 -0.55 -14.55 -7.65
N ARG A 120 0.14 -13.70 -8.43
CA ARG A 120 1.25 -14.12 -9.29
C ARG A 120 2.47 -14.61 -8.50
N HIS A 121 2.67 -14.06 -7.30
CA HIS A 121 3.81 -14.36 -6.41
C HIS A 121 3.39 -15.20 -5.20
N ALA A 122 2.26 -15.92 -5.29
CA ALA A 122 1.72 -16.71 -4.18
C ALA A 122 2.66 -17.83 -3.70
N ASP A 123 3.65 -18.20 -4.52
CA ASP A 123 4.71 -19.16 -4.21
C ASP A 123 5.80 -18.62 -3.26
N ARG A 124 5.96 -17.30 -3.20
CA ARG A 124 7.01 -16.63 -2.39
C ARG A 124 6.48 -15.60 -1.38
N LEU A 125 5.23 -15.15 -1.52
CA LEU A 125 4.70 -14.03 -0.75
C LEU A 125 4.11 -14.49 0.59
N GLU A 126 4.81 -14.17 1.68
CA GLU A 126 4.37 -14.41 3.07
C GLU A 126 3.63 -13.19 3.67
N CYS A 127 3.56 -12.08 2.94
CA CYS A 127 2.96 -10.85 3.45
C CYS A 127 1.43 -10.98 3.55
N GLY A 128 0.90 -10.78 4.76
CA GLY A 128 -0.53 -10.86 5.05
C GLY A 128 -0.88 -10.20 6.39
N ARG A 129 -2.16 -10.24 6.77
CA ARG A 129 -2.58 -9.78 8.09
C ARG A 129 -1.92 -10.64 9.16
N GLY A 130 -1.19 -10.01 10.08
CA GLY A 130 -0.39 -10.69 11.10
C GLY A 130 1.11 -10.76 10.76
N CYS A 131 1.49 -10.50 9.51
CA CYS A 131 2.89 -10.19 9.19
C CYS A 131 3.19 -8.75 9.63
N ALA A 132 4.20 -8.58 10.51
CA ALA A 132 4.50 -7.30 11.16
C ALA A 132 5.94 -6.80 10.94
N GLY A 133 6.73 -7.44 10.05
CA GLY A 133 8.14 -7.09 9.85
C GLY A 133 8.39 -5.65 9.37
N CYS A 134 7.49 -5.10 8.56
CA CYS A 134 7.55 -3.69 8.11
C CYS A 134 6.75 -2.72 9.01
N CYS A 135 6.07 -3.22 10.05
CA CYS A 135 5.20 -2.43 10.92
C CYS A 135 6.00 -1.77 12.05
N LEU A 136 6.87 -0.83 11.68
CA LEU A 136 7.77 -0.11 12.58
C LEU A 136 7.11 1.10 13.22
N ASP A 137 7.74 1.62 14.28
CA ASP A 137 7.36 2.90 14.86
C ASP A 137 7.79 4.09 13.99
N GLY A 138 7.34 5.30 14.33
CA GLY A 138 7.76 6.54 13.66
C GLY A 138 7.24 6.69 12.22
N LEU A 139 6.45 5.73 11.73
CA LEU A 139 5.79 5.82 10.43
C LEU A 139 4.88 7.05 10.37
N THR A 140 5.02 7.80 9.28
CA THR A 140 4.22 8.99 8.99
C THR A 140 3.41 8.77 7.71
N VAL A 141 2.30 9.48 7.57
CA VAL A 141 1.40 9.43 6.41
C VAL A 141 1.05 10.83 5.93
N ARG A 142 0.47 10.91 4.73
CA ARG A 142 -0.06 12.17 4.20
C ARG A 142 -1.27 12.65 5.02
N ALA A 143 -1.57 13.94 4.99
CA ALA A 143 -2.63 14.52 5.82
C ALA A 143 -4.01 13.96 5.46
N VAL A 144 -4.28 13.74 4.17
CA VAL A 144 -5.51 13.13 3.66
C VAL A 144 -5.68 11.68 4.11
N GLU A 145 -4.59 10.91 4.22
CA GLU A 145 -4.62 9.53 4.74
C GLU A 145 -4.88 9.52 6.24
N ALA A 146 -4.26 10.43 6.98
CA ALA A 146 -4.50 10.60 8.41
C ALA A 146 -5.97 10.94 8.69
N GLU A 147 -6.57 11.83 7.89
CA GLU A 147 -7.98 12.18 8.02
C GLU A 147 -8.91 11.01 7.70
N ARG A 148 -8.59 10.24 6.66
CA ARG A 148 -9.32 9.02 6.34
C ARG A 148 -9.30 8.03 7.52
N ILE A 149 -8.15 7.85 8.17
CA ILE A 149 -8.01 6.98 9.34
C ILE A 149 -8.82 7.53 10.52
N ARG A 150 -8.76 8.84 10.81
CA ARG A 150 -9.57 9.47 11.86
C ARG A 150 -11.07 9.26 11.63
N SER A 151 -11.52 9.48 10.40
CA SER A 151 -12.92 9.31 10.01
C SER A 151 -13.40 7.85 10.14
N ALA A 152 -12.56 6.86 9.78
CA ALA A 152 -12.93 5.45 9.81
C ALA A 152 -12.78 4.79 11.20
N HIS A 153 -11.84 5.27 12.03
CA HIS A 153 -11.41 4.59 13.26
C HIS A 153 -11.45 5.48 14.50
N GLY A 154 -12.30 6.52 14.52
CA GLY A 154 -12.36 7.47 15.63
C GLY A 154 -12.56 6.82 17.01
N THR A 155 -13.31 5.74 17.15
CA THR A 155 -13.44 5.02 18.43
C THR A 155 -12.11 4.39 18.87
N LEU A 156 -11.44 3.68 17.97
CA LEU A 156 -10.12 3.06 18.23
C LEU A 156 -9.10 4.11 18.68
N LEU A 157 -9.08 5.28 18.05
CA LEU A 157 -8.11 6.33 18.35
C LEU A 157 -8.33 7.00 19.73
N ARG A 158 -9.56 7.00 20.23
CA ARG A 158 -9.94 7.61 21.51
C ARG A 158 -9.88 6.65 22.68
N GLU A 159 -10.27 5.39 22.44
CA GLU A 159 -10.54 4.43 23.51
C GLU A 159 -9.39 3.45 23.75
N ASP A 160 -8.62 3.13 22.72
CA ASP A 160 -7.51 2.18 22.81
C ASP A 160 -6.15 2.87 23.00
N GLN A 161 -5.19 2.11 23.49
CA GLN A 161 -3.79 2.51 23.49
C GLN A 161 -3.15 2.26 22.11
N PRO A 162 -2.16 3.09 21.72
CA PRO A 162 -1.32 2.74 20.59
C PRO A 162 -0.55 1.44 20.88
N GLY A 163 -0.12 0.76 19.82
CA GLY A 163 0.78 -0.38 19.92
C GLY A 163 2.08 -0.01 20.66
N PRO A 164 2.86 -1.00 21.12
CA PRO A 164 4.06 -0.76 21.90
C PRO A 164 5.04 0.17 21.17
N GLU A 165 5.82 0.95 21.93
CA GLU A 165 6.92 1.73 21.37
C GLU A 165 7.91 0.82 20.65
N GLY A 166 8.46 1.29 19.53
CA GLY A 166 9.31 0.49 18.65
C GLY A 166 8.55 -0.33 17.60
N ALA A 167 7.21 -0.41 17.68
CA ALA A 167 6.36 -0.99 16.66
C ALA A 167 5.30 0.01 16.15
N CYS A 168 4.61 -0.32 15.06
CA CYS A 168 3.54 0.53 14.53
C CYS A 168 2.41 0.69 15.56
N ALA A 169 1.96 1.94 15.76
CA ALA A 169 0.90 2.27 16.70
C ALA A 169 -0.43 1.54 16.44
N PHE A 170 -0.67 1.02 15.23
CA PHE A 170 -1.91 0.31 14.91
C PHE A 170 -1.86 -1.21 15.10
N LEU A 171 -0.74 -1.79 15.54
CA LEU A 171 -0.69 -3.21 15.89
C LEU A 171 -1.46 -3.49 17.19
N ASN A 172 -2.16 -4.63 17.23
CA ASN A 172 -2.68 -5.20 18.48
C ASN A 172 -1.62 -6.07 19.17
N GLY A 173 -1.95 -6.64 20.33
CA GLY A 173 -1.05 -7.52 21.09
C GLY A 173 -0.64 -8.82 20.38
N GLU A 174 -1.33 -9.20 19.30
CA GLU A 174 -1.03 -10.38 18.48
C GLU A 174 -0.23 -10.02 17.21
N GLY A 175 0.14 -8.75 17.02
CA GLY A 175 0.85 -8.29 15.83
C GLY A 175 -0.05 -8.07 14.60
N ALA A 176 -1.36 -8.13 14.75
CA ALA A 176 -2.31 -7.83 13.67
C ALA A 176 -2.62 -6.32 13.61
N CYS A 177 -2.58 -5.74 12.42
CA CYS A 177 -2.98 -4.35 12.20
C CYS A 177 -4.50 -4.18 12.44
N ARG A 178 -4.85 -3.22 13.30
CA ARG A 178 -6.25 -2.89 13.66
C ARG A 178 -6.98 -2.10 12.57
N ILE A 179 -6.24 -1.51 11.63
CA ILE A 179 -6.78 -0.76 10.48
C ILE A 179 -6.45 -1.45 9.14
N TYR A 180 -6.35 -2.78 9.12
CA TYR A 180 -5.80 -3.52 7.96
C TYR A 180 -6.50 -3.21 6.62
N ALA A 181 -7.84 -3.05 6.62
CA ALA A 181 -8.61 -2.68 5.44
C ALA A 181 -8.41 -1.21 5.01
N ASP A 182 -8.04 -0.38 5.96
CA ASP A 182 -7.93 1.08 5.85
C ASP A 182 -6.49 1.57 5.89
N ARG A 183 -5.54 0.66 5.66
CA ARG A 183 -4.10 0.94 5.63
C ARG A 183 -3.77 2.08 4.65
N PRO A 184 -2.72 2.88 4.94
CA PRO A 184 -2.16 3.86 4.01
C PRO A 184 -1.72 3.22 2.69
N ALA A 185 -1.61 4.01 1.63
CA ALA A 185 -1.24 3.57 0.29
C ALA A 185 0.06 2.74 0.28
N VAL A 186 1.10 3.26 0.93
CA VAL A 186 2.42 2.59 1.02
C VAL A 186 2.32 1.22 1.68
N CYS A 187 1.41 1.04 2.63
CA CYS A 187 1.23 -0.22 3.36
C CYS A 187 0.50 -1.30 2.55
N ARG A 188 -0.18 -0.94 1.46
CA ARG A 188 -0.99 -1.85 0.63
C ARG A 188 -0.17 -2.63 -0.39
N SER A 189 0.98 -2.08 -0.80
CA SER A 189 1.93 -2.72 -1.72
C SER A 189 3.11 -3.39 -1.00
N GLN A 190 3.19 -3.32 0.33
CA GLN A 190 4.28 -3.91 1.10
C GLN A 190 4.39 -5.42 0.87
N GLY A 191 5.63 -5.90 0.80
CA GLY A 191 5.95 -7.30 0.57
C GLY A 191 6.04 -7.69 -0.91
N LEU A 192 5.40 -6.97 -1.82
CA LEU A 192 5.47 -7.24 -3.25
C LEU A 192 6.90 -7.00 -3.79
N PRO A 193 7.30 -7.68 -4.87
CA PRO A 193 8.48 -7.29 -5.63
C PRO A 193 8.34 -5.86 -6.11
N LEU A 194 9.29 -5.00 -5.76
CA LEU A 194 9.31 -3.60 -6.10
C LEU A 194 10.18 -3.40 -7.34
N ARG A 195 9.76 -2.46 -8.19
CA ARG A 195 10.57 -1.92 -9.27
C ARG A 195 10.67 -0.41 -9.06
N VAL A 196 11.89 0.09 -8.92
CA VAL A 196 12.18 1.50 -8.65
C VAL A 196 13.05 2.03 -9.77
N LEU A 197 12.63 3.16 -10.34
CA LEU A 197 13.40 3.88 -11.34
C LEU A 197 13.94 5.16 -10.68
N PHE A 198 15.23 5.44 -10.82
CA PHE A 198 15.86 6.65 -10.30
C PHE A 198 16.90 7.15 -11.28
N GLU A 199 17.14 8.45 -11.26
CA GLU A 199 18.19 9.10 -12.03
C GLU A 199 19.51 8.99 -11.26
N ASN A 200 20.58 8.57 -11.94
CA ASN A 200 21.92 8.56 -11.37
C ASN A 200 22.61 9.93 -11.51
N ASP A 201 23.83 10.06 -10.99
CA ASP A 201 24.58 11.34 -11.01
C ASP A 201 24.91 11.83 -12.44
N GLU A 202 24.81 10.97 -13.44
CA GLU A 202 25.09 11.24 -14.85
C GLU A 202 23.81 11.65 -15.63
N GLY A 203 22.65 11.59 -14.99
CA GLY A 203 21.35 11.90 -15.59
C GLY A 203 20.69 10.70 -16.29
N ASP A 204 21.26 9.50 -16.18
CA ASP A 204 20.71 8.28 -16.75
C ASP A 204 19.69 7.63 -15.80
N ILE A 205 18.64 7.02 -16.37
CA ILE A 205 17.63 6.30 -15.59
C ILE A 205 18.12 4.88 -15.32
N GLU A 206 18.32 4.57 -14.05
CA GLU A 206 18.62 3.23 -13.55
C GLU A 206 17.39 2.57 -12.94
N GLU A 207 17.31 1.26 -13.13
CA GLU A 207 16.31 0.41 -12.50
C GLU A 207 16.93 -0.39 -11.35
N ARG A 208 16.23 -0.43 -10.21
CA ARG A 208 16.52 -1.35 -9.11
C ARG A 208 15.27 -2.13 -8.74
N ARG A 209 15.48 -3.37 -8.30
CA ARG A 209 14.43 -4.25 -7.81
C ARG A 209 14.74 -4.69 -6.40
N ASP A 210 13.70 -4.81 -5.59
CA ASP A 210 13.82 -5.22 -4.20
C ASP A 210 12.56 -5.98 -3.77
N ILE A 211 12.65 -6.75 -2.69
CA ILE A 211 11.51 -7.44 -2.09
C ILE A 211 11.71 -7.52 -0.58
N CYS A 212 10.64 -7.73 0.17
CA CYS A 212 10.77 -8.01 1.60
C CYS A 212 11.69 -9.22 1.82
N PRO A 213 12.67 -9.15 2.75
CA PRO A 213 13.57 -10.29 3.04
C PRO A 213 12.86 -11.57 3.48
N LEU A 214 11.63 -11.46 4.00
CA LEU A 214 10.81 -12.64 4.35
C LEU A 214 10.26 -13.38 3.12
N ASN A 215 10.21 -12.70 1.98
CA ASN A 215 9.74 -13.24 0.70
C ASN A 215 10.92 -13.59 -0.22
N GLU A 216 12.16 -13.40 0.25
CA GLU A 216 13.38 -13.80 -0.45
C GLU A 216 13.61 -15.30 -0.23
N VAL A 217 12.92 -16.11 -1.03
CA VAL A 217 12.99 -17.58 -1.00
C VAL A 217 13.59 -18.13 -2.29
N GLU A 218 13.96 -19.41 -2.30
CA GLU A 218 14.46 -20.08 -3.51
C GLU A 218 13.42 -20.01 -4.65
N GLY A 219 13.79 -19.40 -5.77
CA GLY A 219 12.90 -19.18 -6.91
C GLY A 219 13.56 -18.38 -8.02
N GLU A 220 12.74 -17.88 -8.95
CA GLU A 220 13.21 -16.97 -10.00
C GLU A 220 13.77 -15.67 -9.38
N PRO A 221 15.02 -15.28 -9.70
CA PRO A 221 15.63 -14.05 -9.21
C PRO A 221 14.82 -12.80 -9.61
N LEU A 222 14.83 -11.76 -8.77
CA LEU A 222 14.04 -10.55 -9.03
C LEU A 222 14.39 -9.88 -10.38
N ASP A 223 15.66 -9.88 -10.77
CA ASP A 223 16.13 -9.28 -12.02
C ASP A 223 15.64 -10.04 -13.27
N ALA A 224 15.22 -11.30 -13.12
CA ALA A 224 14.68 -12.11 -14.21
C ALA A 224 13.15 -11.94 -14.39
N LEU A 225 12.47 -11.29 -13.43
CA LEU A 225 11.03 -11.08 -13.51
C LEU A 225 10.65 -10.16 -14.69
N GLU A 226 9.48 -10.39 -15.28
CA GLU A 226 8.90 -9.43 -16.21
C GLU A 226 8.55 -8.11 -15.49
N GLU A 227 8.61 -6.97 -16.19
CA GLU A 227 8.35 -5.66 -15.57
C GLU A 227 6.97 -5.57 -14.91
N ASP A 228 5.96 -6.18 -15.52
CA ASP A 228 4.58 -6.22 -15.03
C ASP A 228 4.36 -7.22 -13.89
N ALA A 229 5.39 -8.01 -13.55
CA ALA A 229 5.44 -8.82 -12.34
C ALA A 229 5.93 -8.02 -11.13
N CYS A 230 6.34 -6.77 -11.29
CA CYS A 230 6.83 -5.93 -10.20
C CYS A 230 5.89 -4.74 -9.94
N TRP A 231 5.77 -4.35 -8.68
CA TRP A 231 5.14 -3.10 -8.28
C TRP A 231 6.05 -1.92 -8.66
N LEU A 232 5.69 -1.20 -9.73
CA LEU A 232 6.35 0.06 -10.07
C LEU A 232 6.06 1.12 -9.00
N VAL A 233 7.11 1.53 -8.29
CA VAL A 233 7.08 2.61 -7.28
C VAL A 233 7.12 3.97 -7.98
N GLY A 234 6.33 4.94 -7.49
CA GLY A 234 6.30 6.31 -7.97
C GLY A 234 4.91 6.75 -8.46
N PRO A 235 4.27 6.07 -9.43
CA PRO A 235 3.02 6.56 -10.03
C PRO A 235 1.87 6.74 -9.04
N PHE A 236 1.76 5.87 -8.03
CA PHE A 236 0.71 5.97 -7.02
C PHE A 236 1.06 6.99 -5.93
N GLU A 237 2.33 7.14 -5.61
CA GLU A 237 2.86 8.13 -4.67
C GLU A 237 2.66 9.55 -5.20
N LEU A 238 2.94 9.80 -6.48
CA LEU A 238 2.67 11.10 -7.14
C LEU A 238 1.18 11.43 -7.17
N ARG A 239 0.32 10.42 -7.41
CA ARG A 239 -1.13 10.62 -7.37
C ARG A 239 -1.63 10.89 -5.96
N LEU A 240 -1.07 10.21 -4.96
CA LEU A 240 -1.39 10.46 -3.56
C LEU A 240 -0.99 11.88 -3.15
N GLU A 241 0.17 12.35 -3.59
CA GLU A 241 0.63 13.72 -3.37
C GLU A 241 -0.35 14.75 -3.96
N ALA A 242 -0.77 14.58 -5.20
CA ALA A 242 -1.78 15.46 -5.81
C ALA A 242 -3.13 15.46 -5.06
N ILE A 243 -3.53 14.32 -4.46
CA ILE A 243 -4.73 14.25 -3.62
C ILE A 243 -4.52 14.97 -2.30
N ASP A 244 -3.34 14.86 -1.70
CA ASP A 244 -2.99 15.54 -0.44
C ASP A 244 -2.92 17.07 -0.63
N GLU A 245 -2.35 17.54 -1.73
CA GLU A 245 -2.34 18.96 -2.13
C GLU A 245 -3.76 19.50 -2.37
N ALA A 246 -4.67 18.69 -2.92
CA ALA A 246 -6.07 19.08 -3.07
C ALA A 246 -6.83 19.08 -1.73
N PHE A 247 -6.34 18.34 -0.74
CA PHE A 247 -6.93 18.22 0.59
C PHE A 247 -6.50 19.37 1.52
N ALA A 248 -5.24 19.77 1.46
CA ALA A 248 -4.68 20.85 2.27
C ALA A 248 -4.21 22.01 1.37
N GLU A 249 -4.74 23.22 1.59
CA GLU A 249 -4.39 24.43 0.81
C GLU A 249 -2.90 24.83 0.90
N GLU A 250 -2.17 24.29 1.88
CA GLU A 250 -0.73 24.48 2.10
C GLU A 250 -0.04 23.12 2.24
N GLU A 251 1.29 23.08 2.04
CA GLU A 251 2.11 21.88 2.20
C GLU A 251 2.05 21.35 3.64
N ALA A 252 1.07 20.47 3.90
CA ALA A 252 0.82 19.95 5.22
C ALA A 252 1.95 19.01 5.63
N PRO A 253 2.47 19.14 6.87
CA PRO A 253 3.47 18.21 7.36
C PRO A 253 2.89 16.80 7.40
N ARG A 254 3.75 15.80 7.12
CA ARG A 254 3.38 14.40 7.30
C ARG A 254 2.96 14.14 8.75
N VAL A 255 1.90 13.36 8.93
CA VAL A 255 1.31 13.07 10.24
C VAL A 255 1.85 11.73 10.75
N ALA A 256 2.41 11.71 11.96
CA ALA A 256 2.83 10.46 12.59
C ALA A 256 1.62 9.57 12.90
N LEU A 257 1.68 8.28 12.55
CA LEU A 257 0.58 7.34 12.84
C LEU A 257 0.29 7.24 14.34
N ARG A 258 1.34 7.32 15.18
CA ARG A 258 1.21 7.28 16.64
C ARG A 258 0.50 8.51 17.21
N SER A 259 0.68 9.68 16.60
CA SER A 259 0.04 10.92 17.07
C SER A 259 -1.46 10.99 16.74
N LEU A 260 -2.02 9.99 16.06
CA LEU A 260 -3.46 9.89 15.82
C LEU A 260 -4.24 9.42 17.06
N PHE A 261 -3.56 8.76 18.01
CA PHE A 261 -4.18 8.33 19.27
C PHE A 261 -4.24 9.50 20.25
N GLU A 262 -5.33 9.59 21.01
CA GLU A 262 -5.44 10.62 22.05
C GLU A 262 -4.45 10.35 23.19
N SER A 263 -3.65 11.36 23.53
CA SER A 263 -2.77 11.31 24.70
C SER A 263 -3.62 11.16 25.96
N ARG A 264 -3.37 10.12 26.73
CA ARG A 264 -3.94 9.94 28.08
C ARG A 264 -2.91 10.27 29.15
#